data_AF-A0A9W7FZ62-F1
#
_entry.id   AF-A0A9W7FZ62-F1
#
_cell.length_a   1.000
_cell.length_b   1.000
_cell.length_c   1.000
_cell.angle_alpha   90.00
_cell.angle_beta   90.00
_cell.angle_gamma   90.00
#
_symmetry.space_group_name_H-M   'P 1'
#
loop_
_entity.id
_entity.type
_entity.pdbx_description
1 polymer ?
#
loop_
_entity_poly.entity_id
_entity_poly.type
_entity_poly.pdbx_seq_one_letter_code
_entity_poly.pdbx_strand_id
1 'polypeptide(L)'
;MFFDSLKSDLFFYSDGNVFRFEMSKGIAGYCARTGEIVNVVSAYDDERFLRDMDAQTGFRTRNVLAAPIRARGSDGIIAVIQMLNKDPEEDGGAFTEFDEQLIKDCSFRVSEALSLQFETLVNAQVDMERMSMGGMKEVKAKEMKGIEAEGGEGELAWDEVPLKESQGRVVSLNKETDAFAEVRRKRVNEYGKEVRESKIGI
;
A
#
# COMPACT_ATOMS: atom_id res chain seq x y z
N MET A 1 -6.19 -9.84 2.27
CA MET A 1 -6.01 -9.76 0.80
C MET A 1 -6.33 -8.35 0.35
N PHE A 2 -5.53 -7.77 -0.54
CA PHE A 2 -5.73 -6.41 -1.06
C PHE A 2 -6.39 -6.46 -2.43
N PHE A 3 -7.20 -5.45 -2.74
CA PHE A 3 -7.80 -5.29 -4.06
C PHE A 3 -6.95 -4.38 -4.94
N ASP A 4 -6.61 -4.88 -6.13
CA ASP A 4 -5.97 -4.11 -7.20
C ASP A 4 -7.06 -3.67 -8.19
N SER A 5 -7.52 -2.42 -8.08
CA SER A 5 -8.59 -1.90 -8.93
C SER A 5 -8.22 -1.80 -10.41
N LEU A 6 -6.93 -1.65 -10.73
CA LEU A 6 -6.46 -1.56 -12.11
C LEU A 6 -6.49 -2.92 -12.80
N LYS A 7 -6.17 -3.99 -12.06
CA LYS A 7 -6.16 -5.36 -12.58
C LYS A 7 -7.46 -6.12 -12.32
N SER A 8 -8.35 -5.58 -11.49
CA SER A 8 -9.54 -6.28 -11.01
C SER A 8 -9.22 -7.63 -10.35
N ASP A 9 -8.10 -7.69 -9.61
CA ASP A 9 -7.62 -8.89 -8.93
C ASP A 9 -7.49 -8.69 -7.41
N LEU A 10 -7.52 -9.79 -6.68
CA LEU A 10 -7.16 -9.84 -5.27
C LEU A 10 -5.76 -10.44 -5.14
N PHE A 11 -4.97 -9.89 -4.21
CA PHE A 11 -3.64 -10.40 -3.93
C PHE A 11 -3.31 -10.47 -2.44
N PHE A 12 -2.39 -11.36 -2.09
CA PHE A 12 -1.86 -11.48 -0.74
C PHE A 12 -0.42 -12.00 -0.74
N TYR A 13 0.25 -11.81 0.39
CA TYR A 13 1.61 -12.27 0.62
C TYR A 13 1.57 -13.48 1.55
N SER A 14 2.29 -14.54 1.19
CA SER A 14 2.46 -15.74 2.01
C SER A 14 3.80 -16.37 1.67
N ASP A 15 4.59 -16.71 2.69
CA ASP A 15 5.91 -17.35 2.56
C ASP A 15 6.86 -16.67 1.56
N GLY A 16 6.87 -15.32 1.57
CA GLY A 16 7.71 -14.51 0.69
C GLY A 16 7.22 -14.40 -0.76
N ASN A 17 6.11 -15.05 -1.11
CA ASN A 17 5.51 -15.02 -2.44
C ASN A 17 4.28 -14.11 -2.49
N VAL A 18 3.93 -13.66 -3.70
CA VAL A 18 2.69 -12.91 -3.97
C VAL A 18 1.74 -13.82 -4.74
N PHE A 19 0.59 -14.13 -4.14
CA PHE A 19 -0.47 -14.88 -4.77
C PHE A 19 -1.54 -13.92 -5.28
N ARG A 20 -2.07 -14.20 -6.46
CA ARG A 20 -3.08 -13.37 -7.14
C ARG A 20 -4.17 -14.22 -7.77
N PHE A 21 -5.39 -13.71 -7.76
CA PHE A 21 -6.51 -14.30 -8.48
C PHE A 21 -7.55 -13.24 -8.83
N GLU A 22 -8.30 -13.45 -9.91
CA GLU A 22 -9.36 -12.54 -10.34
C GLU A 22 -10.40 -12.31 -9.23
N MET A 23 -10.86 -11.07 -9.08
CA MET A 23 -11.90 -10.72 -8.11
C MET A 23 -13.21 -11.49 -8.34
N SER A 24 -13.44 -12.04 -9.53
CA SER A 24 -14.60 -12.88 -9.87
C SER A 24 -14.57 -14.26 -9.16
N LYS A 25 -13.40 -14.72 -8.68
CA LYS A 25 -13.17 -16.07 -8.16
C LYS A 25 -12.98 -16.08 -6.64
N GLY A 26 -13.23 -17.23 -6.02
CA GLY A 26 -12.97 -17.42 -4.60
C GLY A 26 -14.04 -16.83 -3.67
N ILE A 27 -14.08 -17.33 -2.44
CA ILE A 27 -14.90 -16.76 -1.35
C ILE A 27 -14.51 -15.30 -1.08
N ALA A 28 -13.21 -14.99 -1.10
CA ALA A 28 -12.72 -13.62 -0.97
C ALA A 28 -13.22 -12.70 -2.09
N GLY A 29 -13.24 -13.19 -3.34
CA GLY A 29 -13.78 -12.44 -4.46
C GLY A 29 -15.27 -12.20 -4.33
N TYR A 30 -16.04 -13.22 -3.91
CA TYR A 30 -17.47 -13.04 -3.63
C TYR A 30 -17.69 -11.97 -2.55
N CYS A 31 -17.00 -12.07 -1.41
CA CYS A 31 -17.03 -11.08 -0.33
C CYS A 31 -16.70 -9.67 -0.82
N ALA A 32 -15.67 -9.52 -1.65
CA ALA A 32 -15.28 -8.23 -2.20
C ALA A 32 -16.32 -7.63 -3.16
N ARG A 33 -17.02 -8.45 -3.95
CA ARG A 33 -18.04 -7.99 -4.90
C ARG A 33 -19.38 -7.67 -4.24
N THR A 34 -19.80 -8.46 -3.25
CA THR A 34 -21.08 -8.23 -2.56
C THR A 34 -20.95 -7.23 -1.41
N GLY A 35 -19.76 -7.08 -0.85
CA GLY A 35 -19.55 -6.30 0.37
C GLY A 35 -20.12 -6.97 1.61
N GLU A 36 -20.51 -8.25 1.52
CA GLU A 36 -21.08 -9.01 2.63
C GLU A 36 -20.01 -9.81 3.39
N ILE A 37 -20.27 -10.05 4.67
CA ILE A 37 -19.51 -11.04 5.45
C ILE A 37 -19.91 -12.42 4.95
N VAL A 38 -18.95 -13.31 4.77
CA VAL A 38 -19.18 -14.66 4.27
C VAL A 38 -18.61 -15.66 5.26
N ASN A 39 -19.48 -16.48 5.85
CA ASN A 39 -19.13 -17.56 6.76
C ASN A 39 -19.37 -18.91 6.06
N VAL A 40 -18.30 -19.67 5.83
CA VAL A 40 -18.32 -20.95 5.11
C VAL A 40 -17.81 -22.04 6.06
N VAL A 41 -18.71 -22.97 6.40
CA VAL A 41 -18.44 -24.08 7.33
C VAL A 41 -17.57 -25.18 6.70
N SER A 42 -17.74 -25.43 5.39
CA SER A 42 -16.93 -26.39 4.63
C SER A 42 -16.46 -25.78 3.32
N ALA A 43 -15.18 -25.40 3.27
CA ALA A 43 -14.61 -24.72 2.12
C ALA A 43 -14.64 -25.57 0.85
N TYR A 44 -14.33 -26.86 0.94
CA TYR A 44 -14.28 -27.73 -0.25
C TYR A 44 -15.66 -28.09 -0.81
N ASP A 45 -16.71 -27.92 -0.02
CA ASP A 45 -18.10 -28.14 -0.45
C ASP A 45 -18.75 -26.86 -0.99
N ASP A 46 -18.11 -25.70 -0.82
CA ASP A 46 -18.58 -24.42 -1.37
C ASP A 46 -18.08 -24.23 -2.80
N GLU A 47 -18.99 -24.08 -3.76
CA GLU A 47 -18.67 -23.91 -5.19
C GLU A 47 -17.81 -22.68 -5.48
N ARG A 48 -17.84 -21.67 -4.61
CA ARG A 48 -17.06 -20.44 -4.75
C ARG A 48 -15.61 -20.63 -4.31
N PHE A 49 -15.27 -21.74 -3.66
CA PHE A 49 -13.94 -21.95 -3.10
C PHE A 49 -12.88 -22.23 -4.19
N LEU A 50 -11.78 -21.49 -4.13
CA LEU A 50 -10.70 -21.56 -5.11
C LEU A 50 -9.61 -22.55 -4.65
N ARG A 51 -9.82 -23.84 -4.92
CA ARG A 51 -8.94 -24.95 -4.51
C ARG A 51 -7.49 -24.82 -4.98
N ASP A 52 -7.27 -24.18 -6.13
CA ASP A 52 -5.93 -23.98 -6.68
C ASP A 52 -5.04 -23.12 -5.78
N MET A 53 -5.62 -22.23 -4.94
CA MET A 53 -4.85 -21.43 -3.98
C MET A 53 -4.29 -22.28 -2.83
N ASP A 54 -5.07 -23.22 -2.31
CA ASP A 54 -4.61 -24.20 -1.31
C ASP A 54 -3.44 -25.02 -1.89
N ALA A 55 -3.59 -25.50 -3.13
CA ALA A 55 -2.54 -26.30 -3.79
C ALA A 55 -1.23 -25.51 -3.99
N GLN A 56 -1.32 -24.22 -4.33
CA GLN A 56 -0.15 -23.35 -4.52
C GLN A 56 0.53 -22.97 -3.20
N THR A 57 -0.24 -22.82 -2.13
CA THR A 57 0.27 -22.43 -0.79
C THR A 57 0.70 -23.63 0.06
N GLY A 58 0.29 -24.85 -0.30
CA GLY A 58 0.50 -26.05 0.50
C GLY A 58 -0.38 -26.09 1.77
N PHE A 59 -1.36 -25.19 1.87
CA PHE A 59 -2.29 -25.08 2.99
C PHE A 59 -3.61 -25.80 2.66
N ARG A 60 -4.27 -26.37 3.67
CA ARG A 60 -5.61 -26.96 3.53
C ARG A 60 -6.63 -26.14 4.29
N THR A 61 -7.55 -25.52 3.57
CA THR A 61 -8.65 -24.76 4.14
C THR A 61 -9.85 -25.66 4.41
N ARG A 62 -10.33 -25.67 5.66
CA ARG A 62 -11.52 -26.39 6.14
C ARG A 62 -12.74 -25.48 6.22
N ASN A 63 -12.60 -24.32 6.84
CA ASN A 63 -13.65 -23.31 6.96
C ASN A 63 -13.07 -21.91 6.75
N VAL A 64 -13.93 -20.96 6.37
CA VAL A 64 -13.56 -19.58 6.02
C VAL A 64 -14.56 -18.61 6.60
N LEU A 65 -14.08 -17.59 7.29
CA LEU A 65 -14.85 -16.39 7.60
C LEU A 65 -14.18 -15.19 6.94
N ALA A 66 -14.89 -14.50 6.05
CA ALA A 66 -14.36 -13.38 5.27
C ALA A 66 -15.19 -12.11 5.51
N ALA A 67 -14.52 -10.98 5.69
CA ALA A 67 -15.17 -9.68 5.79
C ALA A 67 -14.50 -8.65 4.85
N PRO A 68 -15.27 -7.77 4.19
CA PRO A 68 -14.72 -6.75 3.31
C PRO A 68 -14.28 -5.54 4.12
N ILE A 69 -13.14 -4.96 3.73
CA ILE A 69 -12.59 -3.70 4.24
C ILE A 69 -12.93 -2.60 3.26
N ARG A 70 -13.66 -1.60 3.72
CA ARG A 70 -14.08 -0.43 2.93
C ARG A 70 -13.06 0.69 3.02
N ALA A 71 -12.99 1.52 1.99
CA ALA A 71 -12.37 2.83 2.09
C ALA A 71 -13.30 3.76 2.86
N ARG A 72 -12.76 4.47 3.85
CA ARG A 72 -13.51 5.44 4.65
C ARG A 72 -14.17 6.50 3.74
N GLY A 73 -15.44 6.77 4.02
CA GLY A 73 -16.22 7.75 3.25
C GLY A 73 -16.71 7.26 1.88
N SER A 74 -16.57 5.98 1.56
CA SER A 74 -17.12 5.39 0.32
C SER A 74 -17.58 3.94 0.54
N ASP A 75 -18.36 3.42 -0.40
CA ASP A 75 -18.69 1.99 -0.47
C ASP A 75 -17.60 1.17 -1.19
N GLY A 76 -16.47 1.80 -1.56
CA GLY A 76 -15.38 1.14 -2.25
C GLY A 76 -14.67 0.11 -1.36
N ILE A 77 -14.57 -1.13 -1.83
CA ILE A 77 -13.80 -2.17 -1.15
C ILE A 77 -12.32 -2.04 -1.53
N ILE A 78 -11.44 -2.00 -0.53
CA ILE A 78 -9.98 -1.89 -0.74
C ILE A 78 -9.23 -3.18 -0.39
N ALA A 79 -9.85 -4.03 0.43
CA ALA A 79 -9.27 -5.29 0.88
C ALA A 79 -10.37 -6.23 1.41
N VAL A 80 -9.98 -7.49 1.63
CA VAL A 80 -10.76 -8.50 2.35
C VAL A 80 -9.89 -9.06 3.46
N ILE A 81 -10.42 -9.10 4.68
CA ILE A 81 -9.81 -9.81 5.81
C ILE A 81 -10.47 -11.20 5.91
N GLN A 82 -9.67 -12.22 6.26
CA GLN A 82 -10.17 -13.59 6.40
C GLN A 82 -9.61 -14.24 7.65
N MET A 83 -10.43 -15.08 8.26
CA MET A 83 -10.05 -16.08 9.25
C MET A 83 -10.26 -17.45 8.61
N LEU A 84 -9.29 -18.34 8.78
CA LEU A 84 -9.31 -19.69 8.21
C LEU A 84 -9.15 -20.70 9.34
N ASN A 85 -9.74 -21.88 9.18
CA ASN A 85 -9.53 -23.04 10.05
C ASN A 85 -9.74 -22.76 11.54
N LYS A 86 -10.95 -22.33 11.93
CA LYS A 86 -11.38 -22.27 13.34
C LYS A 86 -11.01 -23.57 14.05
N ASP A 87 -10.45 -23.48 15.25
CA ASP A 87 -10.03 -24.63 16.06
C ASP A 87 -11.18 -25.65 16.18
N PRO A 88 -10.97 -26.94 15.85
CA PRO A 88 -12.02 -27.96 15.95
C PRO A 88 -12.51 -28.22 17.38
N GLU A 89 -11.73 -27.89 18.41
CA GLU A 89 -12.12 -28.07 19.81
C GLU A 89 -13.05 -26.95 20.32
N GLU A 90 -13.09 -25.81 19.62
CA GLU A 90 -13.90 -24.64 19.97
C GLU A 90 -15.14 -24.55 19.07
N ASP A 91 -16.31 -24.29 19.67
CA ASP A 91 -17.58 -24.03 18.94
C ASP A 91 -17.95 -25.11 17.89
N GLY A 92 -17.51 -26.36 18.09
CA GLY A 92 -17.70 -27.45 17.11
C GLY A 92 -16.93 -27.27 15.80
N GLY A 93 -15.91 -26.41 15.80
CA GLY A 93 -15.06 -26.17 14.64
C GLY A 93 -15.68 -25.29 13.56
N ALA A 94 -16.71 -24.50 13.89
CA ALA A 94 -17.34 -23.54 12.99
C ALA A 94 -17.24 -22.11 13.52
N PHE A 95 -17.18 -21.12 12.63
CA PHE A 95 -17.23 -19.73 13.04
C PHE A 95 -18.64 -19.36 13.49
N THR A 96 -18.73 -18.67 14.62
CA THR A 96 -19.98 -18.26 15.26
C THR A 96 -20.39 -16.84 14.86
N GLU A 97 -21.61 -16.43 15.23
CA GLU A 97 -22.05 -15.03 15.11
C GLU A 97 -21.14 -14.07 15.90
N PHE A 98 -20.55 -14.52 17.01
CA PHE A 98 -19.57 -13.74 17.75
C PHE A 98 -18.28 -13.53 16.94
N ASP A 99 -17.80 -14.57 16.26
CA ASP A 99 -16.64 -14.44 15.35
C ASP A 99 -16.95 -13.49 14.18
N GLU A 100 -18.18 -13.52 13.64
CA GLU A 100 -18.65 -12.60 12.61
C GLU A 100 -18.64 -11.14 13.07
N GLN A 101 -19.11 -10.88 14.30
CA GLN A 101 -19.06 -9.55 14.88
C GLN A 101 -17.61 -9.10 15.12
N LEU A 102 -16.74 -10.00 15.59
CA LEU A 102 -15.34 -9.71 15.83
C LEU A 102 -14.59 -9.36 14.54
N ILE A 103 -14.74 -10.15 13.47
CA ILE A 103 -14.08 -9.86 12.18
C ILE A 103 -14.62 -8.56 11.56
N LYS A 104 -15.90 -8.24 11.77
CA LYS A 104 -16.50 -6.98 11.33
C LYS A 104 -15.86 -5.79 12.03
N ASP A 105 -15.69 -5.85 13.34
CA ASP A 105 -15.05 -4.80 14.13
C ASP A 105 -13.57 -4.66 13.76
N CYS A 106 -12.87 -5.78 13.54
CA CYS A 106 -11.51 -5.77 13.01
C CYS A 106 -11.43 -5.09 11.64
N SER A 107 -12.35 -5.43 10.72
CA SER A 107 -12.41 -4.82 9.39
C SER A 107 -12.59 -3.30 9.47
N PHE A 108 -13.51 -2.83 10.33
CA PHE A 108 -13.74 -1.41 10.55
C PHE A 108 -12.48 -0.70 11.07
N ARG A 109 -11.81 -1.28 12.08
CA ARG A 109 -10.59 -0.69 12.66
C ARG A 109 -9.44 -0.63 11.65
N VAL A 110 -9.29 -1.66 10.82
CA VAL A 110 -8.29 -1.67 9.74
C VAL A 110 -8.59 -0.58 8.71
N SER A 111 -9.86 -0.41 8.33
CA SER A 111 -10.30 0.68 7.45
C SER A 111 -9.91 2.05 7.99
N GLU A 112 -10.22 2.34 9.26
CA GLU A 112 -9.88 3.62 9.89
C GLU A 112 -8.37 3.85 9.93
N ALA A 113 -7.61 2.84 10.34
CA ALA A 113 -6.14 2.94 10.40
C ALA A 113 -5.51 3.19 9.04
N LEU A 114 -5.95 2.48 7.99
CA LEU A 114 -5.47 2.69 6.63
C LEU A 114 -5.80 4.11 6.15
N SER A 115 -7.01 4.59 6.43
CA SER A 115 -7.46 5.91 6.00
C SER A 115 -6.61 7.03 6.61
N LEU A 116 -6.30 6.94 7.90
CA LEU A 116 -5.40 7.90 8.58
C LEU A 116 -3.98 7.91 7.98
N GLN A 117 -3.45 6.74 7.63
CA GLN A 117 -2.13 6.65 7.00
C GLN A 117 -2.15 7.24 5.58
N PHE A 118 -3.21 6.99 4.81
CA PHE A 118 -3.38 7.60 3.50
C PHE A 118 -3.47 9.12 3.57
N GLU A 119 -4.26 9.67 4.51
CA GLU A 119 -4.35 11.12 4.73
C GLU A 119 -2.97 11.72 5.04
N THR A 120 -2.16 11.05 5.86
CA THR A 120 -0.80 11.49 6.20
C THR A 120 0.11 11.51 4.96
N LEU A 121 0.05 10.47 4.12
CA LEU A 121 0.84 10.41 2.88
C LEU A 121 0.44 11.48 1.88
N VAL A 122 -0.87 11.74 1.73
CA VAL A 122 -1.38 12.79 0.85
C VAL A 122 -0.93 14.17 1.33
N ASN A 123 -0.99 14.44 2.63
CA ASN A 123 -0.53 15.71 3.18
C ASN A 123 0.99 15.91 2.98
N ALA A 124 1.79 14.86 3.18
CA ALA A 124 3.21 14.91 2.92
C ALA A 124 3.52 15.23 1.43
N GLN A 125 2.75 14.67 0.50
CA GLN A 125 2.85 14.98 -0.93
C GLN A 125 2.58 16.46 -1.22
N VAL A 126 1.50 17.02 -0.65
CA VAL A 126 1.15 18.44 -0.83
C VAL A 126 2.23 19.35 -0.26
N ASP A 127 2.79 19.02 0.90
CA ASP A 127 3.86 19.81 1.50
C ASP A 127 5.14 19.78 0.67
N MET A 128 5.50 18.64 0.08
CA MET A 128 6.62 18.55 -0.87
C MET A 128 6.41 19.47 -2.09
N GLU A 129 5.20 19.53 -2.64
CA GLU A 129 4.86 20.42 -3.76
C GLU A 129 4.96 21.90 -3.37
N ARG A 130 4.49 22.25 -2.16
CA ARG A 130 4.62 23.61 -1.60
C ARG A 130 6.08 24.01 -1.39
N MET A 131 6.91 23.12 -0.87
CA MET A 131 8.35 23.36 -0.71
C MET A 131 9.04 23.55 -2.06
N SER A 132 8.68 22.76 -3.08
CA SER A 132 9.19 22.92 -4.44
C SER A 132 8.83 24.28 -5.03
N MET A 133 7.56 24.71 -4.93
CA MET A 133 7.13 26.02 -5.40
C MET A 133 7.72 27.19 -4.58
N GLY A 134 7.87 27.03 -3.27
CA GLY A 134 8.48 28.02 -2.38
C GLY A 134 9.96 28.23 -2.67
N GLY A 135 10.72 27.14 -2.86
CA GLY A 135 12.13 27.20 -3.26
C GLY A 135 12.32 27.84 -4.64
N MET A 136 11.41 27.59 -5.59
CA MET A 136 11.46 28.23 -6.91
C MET A 136 11.25 29.75 -6.84
N LYS A 137 10.40 30.23 -5.91
CA LYS A 137 10.24 31.67 -5.66
C LYS A 137 11.49 32.27 -5.02
N GLU A 138 12.12 31.59 -4.07
CA GLU A 138 13.36 32.06 -3.44
C GLU A 138 14.57 32.07 -4.39
N VAL A 139 14.71 31.05 -5.25
CA VAL A 139 15.77 31.00 -6.28
C VAL A 139 15.59 32.14 -7.29
N LYS A 140 14.37 32.36 -7.80
CA LYS A 140 14.08 33.51 -8.68
C LYS A 140 14.35 34.85 -7.99
N ALA A 141 14.02 34.98 -6.71
CA ALA A 141 14.29 36.20 -5.95
C ALA A 141 15.80 36.43 -5.71
N LYS A 142 16.58 35.36 -5.51
CA LYS A 142 18.05 35.44 -5.39
C LYS A 142 18.73 35.72 -6.74
N GLU A 143 18.26 35.14 -7.83
CA GLU A 143 18.76 35.43 -9.19
C GLU A 143 18.45 36.88 -9.58
N MET A 144 17.25 37.40 -9.30
CA MET A 144 16.94 38.83 -9.52
C MET A 144 17.81 39.77 -8.69
N LYS A 145 18.10 39.44 -7.43
CA LYS A 145 18.98 40.25 -6.56
C LYS A 145 20.47 40.14 -6.90
N GLY A 146 20.89 39.06 -7.56
CA GLY A 146 22.26 38.90 -8.06
C GLY A 146 22.56 39.75 -9.29
N ILE A 147 21.53 40.17 -10.04
CA ILE A 147 21.67 41.03 -11.22
C ILE A 147 21.88 42.50 -10.80
N GLU A 148 21.43 42.92 -9.61
CA GLU A 148 21.58 44.30 -9.13
C GLU A 148 22.97 44.62 -8.53
N ALA A 149 23.89 43.64 -8.47
CA ALA A 149 25.23 43.83 -7.89
C ALA A 149 26.35 44.10 -8.90
N GLU A 150 26.09 43.99 -10.21
CA GLU A 150 27.06 44.34 -11.26
C GLU A 150 26.44 45.28 -12.32
N GLY A 151 26.83 46.57 -12.28
CA GLY A 151 26.47 47.60 -13.25
C GLY A 151 25.32 48.48 -12.74
N GLY A 152 25.54 49.74 -12.34
CA GLY A 152 26.09 50.78 -13.19
C GLY A 152 24.96 51.31 -14.09
N GLU A 153 24.48 52.52 -13.80
CA GLU A 153 23.35 53.19 -14.45
C GLU A 153 23.39 53.06 -15.99
N GLY A 154 22.39 52.40 -16.56
CA GLY A 154 22.24 52.21 -17.99
C GLY A 154 20.80 51.80 -18.34
N GLU A 155 20.05 52.77 -18.83
CA GLU A 155 18.70 52.61 -19.39
C GLU A 155 18.74 51.64 -20.58
N LEU A 156 18.04 50.49 -20.53
CA LEU A 156 17.88 49.58 -21.67
C LEU A 156 16.45 49.05 -21.80
N ALA A 157 15.96 49.14 -23.04
CA ALA A 157 14.62 48.90 -23.52
C ALA A 157 14.21 47.41 -23.50
N TRP A 158 12.90 47.17 -23.43
CA TRP A 158 12.26 45.85 -23.33
C TRP A 158 12.15 45.06 -24.64
N ASP A 159 12.81 45.49 -25.72
CA ASP A 159 12.69 44.85 -27.02
C ASP A 159 13.92 43.97 -27.33
N GLU A 160 13.63 42.71 -27.64
CA GLU A 160 14.53 41.66 -28.15
C GLU A 160 15.45 40.94 -27.14
N VAL A 161 14.88 39.99 -26.37
CA VAL A 161 15.67 38.85 -25.87
C VAL A 161 15.73 37.79 -26.97
N PRO A 162 16.92 37.46 -27.53
CA PRO A 162 17.02 36.41 -28.53
C PRO A 162 16.78 35.05 -27.89
N LEU A 163 15.84 34.28 -28.44
CA LEU A 163 15.73 32.84 -28.22
C LEU A 163 16.98 32.16 -28.82
N LYS A 164 18.05 32.05 -28.03
CA LYS A 164 19.17 31.14 -28.32
C LYS A 164 19.32 30.11 -27.21
N GLU A 165 18.91 28.90 -27.57
CA GLU A 165 19.45 27.59 -27.20
C GLU A 165 19.68 27.33 -25.70
N SER A 166 18.64 26.84 -25.03
CA SER A 166 18.77 25.88 -23.92
C SER A 166 18.50 24.45 -24.39
N GLN A 167 19.21 24.00 -25.42
CA GLN A 167 19.44 22.56 -25.56
C GLN A 167 20.49 22.16 -24.52
N GLY A 168 20.09 21.33 -23.55
CA GLY A 168 21.02 20.57 -22.73
C GLY A 168 20.91 20.77 -21.22
N ARG A 169 19.83 20.27 -20.61
CA ARG A 169 19.85 19.53 -19.32
C ARG A 169 18.45 19.05 -18.94
N VAL A 170 17.96 18.05 -19.67
CA VAL A 170 17.06 17.06 -19.04
C VAL A 170 17.96 16.21 -18.15
N VAL A 171 18.19 16.65 -16.92
CA VAL A 171 18.85 15.79 -15.94
C VAL A 171 17.83 14.72 -15.57
N SER A 172 18.04 13.55 -16.16
CA SER A 172 17.48 12.28 -15.71
C SER A 172 17.61 12.15 -14.20
N LEU A 173 16.51 12.37 -13.48
CA LEU A 173 16.33 11.94 -12.10
C LEU A 173 15.91 10.46 -12.07
N ASN A 174 16.64 9.63 -12.82
CA ASN A 174 16.76 8.20 -12.59
C ASN A 174 18.22 7.93 -12.20
N LYS A 175 18.56 8.30 -10.97
CA LYS A 175 19.61 7.64 -10.20
C LYS A 175 19.10 7.54 -8.78
N GLU A 176 18.45 6.41 -8.52
CA GLU A 176 18.43 5.73 -7.23
C GLU A 176 19.76 6.02 -6.52
N THR A 177 19.72 6.84 -5.48
CA THR A 177 20.89 7.06 -4.65
C THR A 177 20.92 5.96 -3.60
N ASP A 178 22.06 5.26 -3.57
CA ASP A 178 22.45 4.11 -2.74
C ASP A 178 22.12 4.19 -1.23
N ALA A 179 21.65 5.33 -0.74
CA ALA A 179 21.22 5.54 0.64
C ALA A 179 20.09 4.60 1.08
N PHE A 180 19.13 4.28 0.21
CA PHE A 180 18.05 3.35 0.55
C PHE A 180 18.48 1.88 0.52
N ALA A 181 19.42 1.51 -0.36
CA ALA A 181 19.97 0.16 -0.42
C ALA A 181 20.78 -0.17 0.83
N GLU A 182 21.50 0.80 1.39
CA GLU A 182 22.29 0.63 2.60
C GLU A 182 21.43 0.58 3.87
N VAL A 183 20.36 1.39 3.95
CA VAL A 183 19.35 1.31 5.03
C VAL A 183 18.62 -0.03 5.00
N ARG A 184 18.29 -0.56 3.82
CA ARG A 184 17.67 -1.88 3.65
C ARG A 184 18.63 -3.01 4.05
N ARG A 185 19.93 -2.88 3.76
CA ARG A 185 20.97 -3.84 4.19
C ARG A 185 21.18 -3.84 5.71
N LYS A 186 21.13 -2.67 6.37
CA LYS A 186 21.27 -2.56 7.83
C LYS A 186 20.09 -3.19 8.58
N ARG A 187 18.84 -2.93 8.17
CA ARG A 187 17.65 -3.52 8.83
C ARG A 187 17.53 -5.04 8.68
N VAL A 188 17.92 -5.60 7.53
CA VAL A 188 17.87 -7.06 7.30
C VAL A 188 18.90 -7.79 8.18
N ASN A 189 20.06 -7.17 8.44
CA ASN A 189 21.10 -7.77 9.29
C ASN A 189 20.80 -7.64 10.80
N GLU A 190 20.13 -6.58 11.26
CA GLU A 190 19.69 -6.45 12.66
C GLU A 190 18.59 -7.44 13.00
N TYR A 191 17.58 -7.60 12.13
CA TYR A 191 16.51 -8.58 12.34
C TYR A 191 17.02 -10.04 12.33
N GLY A 192 18.04 -10.33 11.52
CA GLY A 192 18.70 -11.64 11.49
C GLY A 192 19.51 -11.98 12.75
N LYS A 193 19.94 -10.98 13.53
CA LYS A 193 20.63 -11.16 14.82
C LYS A 193 19.66 -11.39 15.98
N GLU A 194 18.58 -10.62 16.07
CA GLU A 194 17.53 -10.78 17.10
C GLU A 194 16.85 -12.16 17.04
N VAL A 195 16.63 -12.70 15.83
CA VAL A 195 16.00 -14.02 15.65
C VAL A 195 16.97 -15.17 15.95
N ARG A 196 18.29 -14.95 15.89
CA ARG A 196 19.30 -15.96 16.28
C ARG A 196 19.53 -15.98 17.78
N GLU A 197 19.51 -14.84 18.46
CA GLU A 197 19.72 -14.78 19.91
C GLU A 197 18.50 -15.30 20.71
N SER A 198 17.29 -15.24 20.15
CA SER A 198 16.07 -15.79 20.75
C SER A 198 15.90 -17.31 20.60
N LYS A 199 16.74 -18.00 19.79
CA LYS A 199 16.68 -19.47 19.59
C LYS A 199 17.76 -20.28 20.33
N ILE A 200 18.62 -19.64 21.13
CA ILE A 200 19.72 -20.32 21.85
C ILE A 200 19.54 -20.23 23.40
N GLY A 201 18.43 -19.66 23.88
CA GLY A 201 18.08 -19.68 25.30
C GLY A 201 17.28 -20.92 25.68
N ILE A 202 17.99 -21.98 26.09
CA ILE A 202 17.50 -22.99 27.04
C ILE A 202 17.61 -22.38 28.43
#